data_AF-A0A7V0YIU8-F1
#
_entry.id   AF-A0A7V0YIU8-F1
#
_cell.length_a   1.000
_cell.length_b   1.000
_cell.length_c   1.000
_cell.angle_alpha   90.00
_cell.angle_beta   90.00
_cell.angle_gamma   90.00
#
_symmetry.space_group_name_H-M   'P 1'
#
loop_
_entity.id
_entity.type
_entity.pdbx_description
1 polymer ?
#
loop_
_entity_poly.entity_id
_entity_poly.type
_entity_poly.pdbx_seq_one_letter_code
_entity_poly.pdbx_strand_id
1 'polypeptide(L)'
;MLFDKERQIKKSTIRFLVSIYTPDQEYSNLKDNKKVWNIYLENERGEKIYPQSINKVTEPYQIISYFFPTLDTWAIPYYITFENNGSFVKNKENFRLVFKSVISYSEFKFQYE
;
A
#
# COMPACT_ATOMS: atom_id res chain seq x y z
N MET A 1 -15.59 13.10 -4.47
CA MET A 1 -14.22 13.53 -4.84
C MET A 1 -13.13 12.52 -4.50
N LEU A 2 -13.08 11.91 -3.30
CA LEU A 2 -12.18 10.77 -3.00
C LEU A 2 -12.95 9.44 -3.07
N PHE A 3 -14.14 9.37 -2.45
CA PHE A 3 -15.05 8.22 -2.58
C PHE A 3 -15.42 7.87 -4.03
N ASP A 4 -15.55 8.86 -4.92
CA ASP A 4 -15.82 8.59 -6.34
C ASP A 4 -14.62 7.98 -7.04
N LYS A 5 -13.39 8.39 -6.67
CA LYS A 5 -12.16 7.76 -7.16
C LYS A 5 -12.03 6.34 -6.63
N GLU A 6 -12.33 6.11 -5.35
CA GLU A 6 -12.33 4.77 -4.75
C GLU A 6 -13.41 3.87 -5.38
N ARG A 7 -14.61 4.41 -5.68
CA ARG A 7 -15.66 3.69 -6.42
C ARG A 7 -15.26 3.37 -7.87
N GLN A 8 -14.36 4.14 -8.48
CA GLN A 8 -13.83 3.91 -9.82
C GLN A 8 -12.67 2.90 -9.83
N ILE A 9 -12.12 2.54 -8.67
CA ILE A 9 -11.15 1.45 -8.60
C ILE A 9 -11.84 0.17 -9.08
N LYS A 10 -11.20 -0.55 -10.01
CA LYS A 10 -11.72 -1.82 -10.52
C LYS A 10 -11.96 -2.76 -9.33
N LYS A 11 -13.05 -3.53 -9.35
CA LYS A 11 -13.33 -4.57 -8.35
C LYS A 11 -12.17 -5.56 -8.14
N SER A 12 -11.28 -5.68 -9.12
CA SER A 12 -10.11 -6.54 -9.15
C SER A 12 -8.83 -5.85 -8.64
N THR A 13 -8.95 -4.85 -7.77
CA THR A 13 -7.79 -4.06 -7.32
C THR A 13 -7.78 -3.92 -5.82
N ILE A 14 -6.62 -4.18 -5.22
CA ILE A 14 -6.36 -3.97 -3.79
C ILE A 14 -5.46 -2.75 -3.68
N ARG A 15 -5.89 -1.73 -2.95
CA ARG A 15 -5.14 -0.49 -2.75
C ARG A 15 -4.90 -0.24 -1.27
N PHE A 16 -3.67 0.13 -0.95
CA PHE A 16 -3.26 0.56 0.38
C PHE A 16 -2.83 2.02 0.35
N LEU A 17 -3.21 2.76 1.39
CA LEU A 17 -2.58 4.02 1.73
C LEU A 17 -1.48 3.75 2.75
N VAL A 18 -0.25 4.12 2.42
CA VAL A 18 0.92 3.82 3.22
C VAL A 18 1.73 5.08 3.46
N SER A 19 2.12 5.31 4.71
CA SER A 19 3.16 6.25 5.08
C SER A 19 4.23 5.52 5.89
N ILE A 20 5.49 5.86 5.64
CA ILE A 20 6.64 5.29 6.34
C ILE A 20 7.31 6.42 7.13
N TYR A 21 7.35 6.26 8.45
CA TYR A 21 8.13 7.13 9.32
C TYR A 21 9.57 6.62 9.40
N THR A 22 10.52 7.47 9.05
CA THR A 22 11.97 7.21 9.16
C THR A 22 12.68 8.55 9.40
N PRO A 23 13.75 8.57 10.24
CA PRO A 23 14.57 9.77 10.41
C PRO A 23 15.20 10.25 9.10
N ASP A 24 15.53 9.34 8.20
CA ASP A 24 16.06 9.62 6.88
C ASP A 24 14.95 9.50 5.83
N GLN A 25 14.61 10.63 5.19
CA GLN A 25 13.55 10.73 4.20
C GLN A 25 13.84 9.97 2.90
N GLU A 26 15.09 9.62 2.60
CA GLU A 26 15.39 8.80 1.42
C GLU A 26 14.77 7.40 1.56
N TYR A 27 14.70 6.87 2.79
CA TYR A 27 14.14 5.54 3.06
C TYR A 27 12.60 5.51 3.05
N SER A 28 11.93 6.65 3.10
CA SER A 28 10.47 6.75 2.92
C SER A 28 10.07 7.00 1.46
N ASN A 29 11.03 7.18 0.55
CA ASN A 29 10.75 7.39 -0.86
C ASN A 29 10.47 6.07 -1.58
N LEU A 30 9.18 5.81 -1.85
CA LEU A 30 8.73 4.60 -2.54
C LEU A 30 8.60 4.76 -4.06
N LYS A 31 8.97 5.92 -4.65
CA LYS A 31 8.80 6.18 -6.08
C LYS A 31 10.07 5.94 -6.89
N ASP A 32 11.24 6.27 -6.36
CA ASP A 32 12.49 6.26 -7.11
C ASP A 32 13.04 4.87 -7.43
N ASN A 33 13.90 4.76 -8.45
CA ASN A 33 14.54 3.49 -8.86
C ASN A 33 15.48 2.88 -7.81
N LYS A 34 15.77 3.61 -6.72
CA LYS A 34 16.56 3.14 -5.57
C LYS A 34 15.68 2.73 -4.39
N LYS A 35 14.54 2.06 -4.63
CA LYS A 35 13.65 1.62 -3.55
C LYS A 35 14.40 0.66 -2.63
N VAL A 36 14.56 1.05 -1.38
CA VAL A 36 15.07 0.18 -0.31
C VAL A 36 14.09 -0.97 -0.02
N TRP A 37 12.80 -0.73 -0.30
CA TRP A 37 11.73 -1.66 0.00
C TRP A 37 11.30 -2.47 -1.22
N ASN A 38 11.42 -3.78 -1.09
CA ASN A 38 10.68 -4.74 -1.87
C ASN A 38 9.31 -4.94 -1.22
N ILE A 39 8.25 -4.53 -1.92
CA ILE A 39 6.88 -4.52 -1.42
C ILE A 39 6.08 -5.54 -2.21
N TYR A 40 5.37 -6.43 -1.53
CA TYR A 40 4.54 -7.44 -2.18
C TYR A 40 3.38 -7.87 -1.28
N LEU A 41 2.34 -8.45 -1.88
CA LEU A 41 1.35 -9.22 -1.14
C LEU A 41 1.72 -10.71 -1.16
N GLU A 42 1.45 -11.41 -0.07
CA GLU A 42 1.61 -12.86 0.04
C GLU A 42 0.31 -13.48 0.59
N ASN A 43 -0.26 -14.46 -0.13
CA ASN A 43 -1.46 -15.16 0.32
C ASN A 43 -1.11 -16.40 1.17
N GLU A 44 -2.11 -17.13 1.64
CA GLU A 44 -1.92 -18.34 2.45
C GLU A 44 -1.22 -19.48 1.69
N ARG A 45 -1.28 -19.48 0.35
CA ARG A 45 -0.59 -20.45 -0.51
C ARG A 45 0.89 -20.11 -0.72
N GLY A 46 1.35 -18.97 -0.20
CA GLY A 46 2.71 -18.46 -0.41
C GLY A 46 2.94 -17.82 -1.78
N GLU A 47 1.88 -17.64 -2.58
CA GLU A 47 1.96 -16.91 -3.85
C GLU A 47 2.21 -15.43 -3.56
N LYS A 48 2.98 -14.78 -4.45
CA LYS A 48 3.33 -13.36 -4.30
C LYS A 48 2.89 -12.55 -5.50
N ILE A 49 2.33 -11.37 -5.24
CA ILE A 49 2.10 -10.37 -6.28
C ILE A 49 2.76 -9.05 -5.90
N TYR A 50 3.25 -8.35 -6.91
CA TYR A 50 3.93 -7.08 -6.77
C TYR A 50 2.99 -5.92 -7.12
N PRO A 51 3.24 -4.71 -6.58
CA PRO A 51 2.43 -3.54 -6.88
C PRO A 51 2.42 -3.26 -8.38
N GLN A 52 1.24 -3.07 -8.95
CA GLN A 52 1.09 -2.53 -10.29
C GLN A 52 1.56 -1.07 -10.33
N SER A 53 1.26 -0.31 -9.28
CA SER A 53 1.71 1.08 -9.18
C SER A 53 1.93 1.52 -7.73
N ILE A 54 2.88 2.42 -7.56
CA ILE A 54 3.15 3.13 -6.31
C ILE A 54 3.19 4.62 -6.65
N ASN A 55 2.18 5.37 -6.20
CA ASN A 55 2.01 6.77 -6.52
C ASN A 55 1.96 7.61 -5.25
N LYS A 56 2.63 8.76 -5.23
CA LYS A 56 2.43 9.75 -4.16
C LYS A 56 0.96 10.18 -4.17
N VAL A 57 0.38 10.31 -2.99
CA VAL A 57 -0.96 10.87 -2.84
C VAL A 57 -0.89 12.34 -3.22
N THR A 58 -1.85 12.81 -4.01
CA THR A 58 -1.90 14.20 -4.51
C THR A 58 -3.09 14.98 -3.94
N GLU A 59 -3.98 14.29 -3.25
CA GLU A 59 -5.09 14.87 -2.52
C GLU A 59 -4.59 15.81 -1.41
N PRO A 60 -5.30 16.92 -1.14
CA PRO A 60 -4.96 17.82 -0.03
C PRO A 60 -4.93 17.09 1.32
N TYR A 61 -3.98 17.45 2.18
CA TYR A 61 -3.85 16.86 3.52
C TYR A 61 -5.15 16.93 4.31
N GLN A 62 -5.89 18.04 4.25
CA GLN A 62 -7.16 18.21 4.97
C GLN A 62 -8.20 17.15 4.58
N ILE A 63 -8.16 16.66 3.34
CA ILE A 63 -9.04 15.59 2.86
C ILE A 63 -8.54 14.24 3.37
N ILE A 64 -7.23 13.99 3.27
CA ILE A 64 -6.63 12.72 3.67
C ILE A 64 -6.75 12.50 5.19
N SER A 65 -6.41 13.52 5.99
CA SER A 65 -6.42 13.47 7.45
C SER A 65 -7.82 13.25 8.03
N TYR A 66 -8.87 13.61 7.29
CA TYR A 66 -10.25 13.31 7.67
C TYR A 66 -10.52 11.80 7.68
N PHE A 67 -9.98 11.05 6.72
CA PHE A 67 -10.15 9.59 6.62
C PHE A 67 -9.07 8.82 7.38
N PHE A 68 -7.88 9.41 7.51
CA PHE A 68 -6.70 8.79 8.10
C PHE A 68 -6.05 9.75 9.10
N PRO A 69 -6.66 9.93 10.28
CA PRO A 69 -6.24 10.95 11.25
C PRO A 69 -4.86 10.70 11.89
N THR A 70 -4.31 9.50 11.70
CA THR A 70 -2.98 9.12 12.18
C THR A 70 -1.85 9.59 11.25
N LEU A 71 -2.17 10.14 10.08
CA LEU A 71 -1.17 10.74 9.21
C LEU A 71 -0.78 12.11 9.74
N ASP A 72 0.52 12.31 9.95
CA ASP A 72 1.09 13.62 10.25
C ASP A 72 1.41 14.42 8.97
N THR A 73 1.77 15.69 9.14
CA THR A 73 2.11 16.59 8.02
C THR A 73 3.51 16.36 7.43
N TRP A 74 4.35 15.56 8.10
CA TRP A 74 5.73 15.28 7.70
C TRP A 74 5.84 13.97 6.92
N ALA A 75 4.81 13.14 7.00
CA ALA A 75 4.60 11.94 6.22
C ALA A 75 4.47 12.24 4.72
N ILE A 76 5.09 11.41 3.90
CA ILE A 76 4.84 11.36 2.45
C ILE A 76 3.98 10.12 2.19
N PRO A 77 2.65 10.26 2.11
CA PRO A 77 1.79 9.11 1.86
C PRO A 77 1.86 8.66 0.40
N TYR A 78 1.72 7.36 0.20
CA TYR A 78 1.67 6.69 -1.10
C TYR A 78 0.44 5.80 -1.21
N TYR A 79 -0.16 5.78 -2.41
CA TYR A 79 -1.05 4.72 -2.83
C TYR A 79 -0.23 3.58 -3.43
N ILE A 80 -0.32 2.40 -2.82
CA ILE A 80 0.23 1.15 -3.34
C ILE A 80 -0.93 0.33 -3.89
N THR A 81 -0.92 0.09 -5.20
CA THR A 81 -2.03 -0.57 -5.90
C THR A 81 -1.58 -1.90 -6.48
N PHE A 82 -2.34 -2.95 -6.20
CA PHE A 82 -2.13 -4.32 -6.68
C PHE A 82 -3.30 -4.76 -7.56
N GLU A 83 -3.02 -5.46 -8.66
CA GLU A 83 -4.06 -6.15 -9.43
C GLU A 83 -4.36 -7.50 -8.79
N ASN A 84 -5.59 -7.67 -8.30
CA ASN A 84 -6.14 -8.94 -7.88
C ASN A 84 -7.00 -9.50 -9.02
N ASN A 85 -6.42 -10.33 -9.89
CA ASN A 85 -7.10 -10.93 -11.04
C ASN A 85 -8.17 -11.99 -10.65
N GLY A 86 -8.72 -11.92 -9.44
CA GLY A 86 -9.75 -12.83 -8.89
C GLY A 86 -9.22 -14.18 -8.42
N SER A 87 -7.95 -14.50 -8.71
CA SER A 87 -7.30 -15.75 -8.31
C SER A 87 -6.37 -15.61 -7.10
N PHE A 88 -5.83 -14.42 -6.85
CA PHE A 88 -4.77 -14.24 -5.86
C PHE A 88 -5.30 -14.37 -4.43
N VAL A 89 -6.34 -13.62 -4.10
CA VAL A 89 -7.00 -13.66 -2.79
C VAL A 89 -8.50 -13.77 -2.99
N LYS A 90 -9.10 -14.80 -2.41
CA LYS A 90 -10.55 -15.04 -2.43
C LYS A 90 -11.21 -14.44 -1.18
N ASN A 91 -12.53 -14.28 -1.22
CA ASN A 91 -13.30 -13.80 -0.07
C ASN A 91 -13.02 -14.66 1.17
N LYS A 92 -12.80 -13.97 2.29
CA LYS A 92 -12.44 -14.50 3.62
C LYS A 92 -11.04 -15.12 3.73
N GLU A 93 -10.24 -15.15 2.67
CA GLU A 93 -8.84 -15.58 2.76
C GLU A 93 -7.98 -14.49 3.42
N ASN A 94 -7.02 -14.90 4.23
CA ASN A 94 -6.03 -13.98 4.77
C ASN A 94 -4.91 -13.74 3.78
N PHE A 95 -4.30 -12.57 3.87
CA PHE A 95 -3.10 -12.24 3.11
C PHE A 95 -2.25 -11.24 3.89
N ARG A 96 -1.00 -11.13 3.48
CA ARG A 96 0.00 -10.26 4.13
C ARG A 96 0.48 -9.22 3.15
N LEU A 97 0.51 -7.96 3.58
CA LEU A 97 1.31 -6.92 2.94
C LEU A 97 2.70 -6.94 3.57
N VAL A 98 3.72 -7.14 2.75
CA VAL A 98 5.09 -7.29 3.20
C VAL A 98 5.95 -6.14 2.66
N PHE A 99 6.72 -5.55 3.57
CA PHE A 99 7.81 -4.61 3.28
C PHE A 99 9.11 -5.27 3.68
N LYS A 100 9.97 -5.55 2.70
CA LYS A 100 11.26 -6.20 2.94
C LYS A 100 12.39 -5.36 2.36
N SER A 101 13.39 -5.04 3.16
CA SER A 101 14.66 -4.47 2.72
C SER A 101 15.80 -5.42 3.05
N VAL A 102 17.04 -5.00 2.76
CA VAL A 102 18.24 -5.77 3.15
C VAL A 102 18.37 -5.86 4.67
N ILE A 103 17.90 -4.85 5.39
CA ILE A 103 18.14 -4.68 6.84
C ILE A 103 16.87 -4.81 7.69
N SER A 104 15.68 -4.78 7.09
CA SER A 104 14.41 -4.73 7.81
C SER A 104 13.32 -5.53 7.13
N TYR A 105 12.35 -5.97 7.93
CA TYR A 105 11.17 -6.70 7.50
C TYR A 105 9.97 -6.26 8.33
N SER A 106 8.88 -5.92 7.65
CA SER A 106 7.59 -5.61 8.27
C SER A 106 6.48 -6.32 7.53
N GLU A 107 5.55 -6.94 8.27
CA GLU A 107 4.37 -7.58 7.72
C GLU A 107 3.08 -7.07 8.37
N PHE A 108 2.05 -6.92 7.57
CA PHE A 108 0.72 -6.52 8.01
C PHE A 108 -0.29 -7.55 7.51
N LYS A 109 -1.08 -8.12 8.43
CA LYS A 109 -2.06 -9.17 8.13
C LYS A 109 -3.43 -8.55 7.88
N PHE A 110 -4.07 -8.97 6.80
CA PHE A 110 -5.40 -8.54 6.41
C PHE A 110 -6.25 -9.75 6.05
N GLN A 111 -7.57 -9.60 6.18
CA GLN A 111 -8.55 -10.55 5.67
C GLN A 111 -9.34 -9.87 4.56
N TYR A 112 -9.50 -10.56 3.44
CA TYR A 112 -10.27 -10.03 2.31
C TYR A 112 -11.77 -10.21 2.52
N GLU A 113 -12.55 -9.14 2.34
CA GLU A 113 -14.01 -9.12 2.55
C GLU A 113 -14.79 -9.79 1.40
#